data_AF-A0A7Z7LI06-F1
#
_entry.id   AF-A0A7Z7LI06-F1
#
_cell.length_a   1.000
_cell.length_b   1.000
_cell.length_c   1.000
_cell.angle_alpha   90.00
_cell.angle_beta   90.00
_cell.angle_gamma   90.00
#
_symmetry.space_group_name_H-M   'P 1'
#
loop_
_entity.id
_entity.type
_entity.pdbx_description
1 polymer ?
#
loop_
_entity_poly.entity_id
_entity_poly.type
_entity_poly.pdbx_seq_one_letter_code
_entity_poly.pdbx_strand_id
1 'polypeptide(L)'
;MVIYFKKSDEETTKTLLEHIFASALKRNIRDIVLPSTLGNVAKLAFETVPSSLRLVIVTHSVGFKKPDHDEFDPQVRKMYYGSRHAILTATHLFRGLDGAFYKSSGGTYPPQIFATALRLFGQGTKVAIEIAMMAADSGLVSVNDWIISAGGTGHGIDTAYILKTCHSSDLGTFKFGELLGIPSTLELTDS
;
A
#
# COMPACT_ATOMS: atom_id res chain seq x y z
N MET A 1 6.78 -8.31 -16.23
CA MET A 1 8.05 -7.58 -16.39
C MET A 1 8.07 -6.56 -15.27
N VAL A 2 9.16 -6.46 -14.51
CA VAL A 2 9.28 -5.47 -13.44
C VAL A 2 9.49 -4.09 -14.06
N ILE A 3 8.78 -3.07 -13.57
CA ILE A 3 8.98 -1.68 -13.98
C ILE A 3 9.89 -0.97 -12.97
N TYR A 4 10.97 -0.36 -13.45
CA TYR A 4 11.85 0.45 -12.62
C TYR A 4 11.59 1.93 -12.86
N PHE A 5 11.24 2.67 -11.81
CA PHE A 5 10.92 4.10 -11.90
C PHE A 5 12.09 4.98 -11.45
N LYS A 6 12.32 6.10 -12.14
CA LYS A 6 13.31 7.11 -11.71
C LYS A 6 12.78 8.09 -10.66
N LYS A 7 11.45 8.21 -10.54
CA LYS A 7 10.75 9.17 -9.68
C LYS A 7 9.43 8.57 -9.17
N SER A 8 8.83 9.22 -8.18
CA SER A 8 7.48 8.91 -7.69
C SER A 8 6.58 10.12 -7.93
N ASP A 9 5.72 10.04 -8.94
CA ASP A 9 4.83 11.12 -9.35
C ASP A 9 3.49 10.59 -9.92
N GLU A 10 2.69 11.49 -10.48
CA GLU A 10 1.37 11.15 -11.03
C GLU A 10 1.46 10.21 -12.24
N GLU A 11 2.45 10.42 -13.12
CA GLU A 11 2.69 9.56 -14.29
C GLU A 11 3.12 8.16 -13.86
N THR A 12 4.02 8.08 -12.88
CA THR A 12 4.43 6.83 -12.23
C THR A 12 3.22 6.10 -11.64
N THR A 13 2.35 6.84 -10.95
CA THR A 13 1.13 6.31 -10.34
C THR A 13 0.21 5.69 -11.39
N LYS A 14 -0.07 6.41 -12.49
CA LYS A 14 -0.92 5.91 -13.59
C LYS A 14 -0.32 4.66 -14.22
N THR A 15 0.95 4.73 -14.61
CA THR A 15 1.69 3.62 -15.25
C THR A 15 1.68 2.37 -14.37
N LEU A 16 1.98 2.51 -13.08
CA LEU A 16 2.01 1.38 -12.16
C LEU A 16 0.62 0.81 -11.91
N LEU A 17 -0.41 1.66 -11.80
CA LEU A 17 -1.79 1.22 -11.60
C LEU A 17 -2.32 0.41 -12.79
N GLU A 18 -2.04 0.86 -14.02
CA GLU A 18 -2.34 0.11 -15.24
C GLU A 18 -1.62 -1.25 -15.25
N HIS A 19 -0.34 -1.27 -14.88
CA HIS A 19 0.43 -2.50 -14.79
C HIS A 19 -0.09 -3.47 -13.72
N ILE A 20 -0.54 -2.94 -12.58
CA ILE A 20 -1.19 -3.70 -11.51
C ILE A 20 -2.46 -4.37 -12.03
N PHE A 21 -3.35 -3.62 -12.69
CA PHE A 21 -4.62 -4.19 -13.20
C PHE A 21 -4.40 -5.23 -14.28
N ALA A 22 -3.48 -4.97 -15.22
CA ALA A 22 -3.12 -5.95 -16.24
C ALA A 22 -2.55 -7.23 -15.62
N SER A 23 -1.68 -7.11 -14.61
CA SER A 23 -1.10 -8.24 -13.90
C SER A 23 -2.14 -9.02 -13.09
N ALA A 24 -3.08 -8.31 -12.45
CA ALA A 24 -4.17 -8.90 -11.68
C ALA A 24 -5.07 -9.76 -12.58
N LEU A 25 -5.51 -9.21 -13.72
CA LEU A 25 -6.33 -9.90 -14.70
C LEU A 25 -5.63 -11.13 -15.26
N LYS A 26 -4.36 -10.98 -15.68
CA LYS A 26 -3.57 -12.09 -16.24
C LYS A 26 -3.43 -13.28 -15.28
N ARG A 27 -3.43 -13.02 -13.97
CA ARG A 27 -3.17 -14.02 -12.93
C ARG A 27 -4.41 -14.43 -12.14
N ASN A 28 -5.58 -13.91 -12.49
CA ASN A 28 -6.82 -14.09 -11.73
C ASN A 28 -6.69 -13.70 -10.25
N ILE A 29 -5.90 -12.66 -9.96
CA ILE A 29 -5.77 -12.09 -8.62
C ILE A 29 -6.86 -11.05 -8.44
N ARG A 30 -7.83 -11.33 -7.58
CA ARG A 30 -9.02 -10.47 -7.44
C ARG A 30 -8.75 -9.20 -6.64
N ASP A 31 -8.00 -9.32 -5.54
CA ASP A 31 -7.95 -8.28 -4.51
C ASP A 31 -6.66 -7.45 -4.61
N ILE A 32 -6.82 -6.12 -4.61
CA ILE A 32 -5.75 -5.14 -4.76
C ILE A 32 -5.81 -4.16 -3.59
N VAL A 33 -4.71 -4.05 -2.86
CA VAL A 33 -4.57 -3.16 -1.70
C VAL A 33 -3.73 -1.95 -2.10
N LEU A 34 -4.28 -0.74 -1.98
CA LEU A 34 -3.62 0.51 -2.38
C LEU A 34 -3.63 1.53 -1.23
N PRO A 35 -2.55 2.31 -1.06
CA PRO A 35 -2.54 3.42 -0.12
C PRO A 35 -3.19 4.64 -0.77
N SER A 36 -3.91 5.44 0.03
CA SER A 36 -4.32 6.76 -0.41
C SER A 36 -4.59 7.68 0.78
N THR A 37 -3.78 8.74 0.91
CA THR A 37 -3.89 9.69 2.02
C THR A 37 -5.03 10.68 1.81
N LEU A 38 -5.01 11.44 0.71
CA LEU A 38 -6.02 12.47 0.40
C LEU A 38 -7.16 11.96 -0.49
N GLY A 39 -7.03 10.76 -1.06
CA GLY A 39 -8.03 10.17 -1.97
C GLY A 39 -7.66 10.19 -3.45
N ASN A 40 -6.58 10.85 -3.87
CA ASN A 40 -6.21 10.94 -5.31
C ASN A 40 -6.01 9.58 -5.98
N VAL A 41 -5.21 8.70 -5.36
CA VAL A 41 -4.98 7.33 -5.85
C VAL A 41 -6.28 6.52 -5.81
N ALA A 42 -7.07 6.66 -4.74
CA ALA A 42 -8.34 5.95 -4.60
C ALA A 42 -9.36 6.37 -5.68
N LYS A 43 -9.47 7.67 -5.98
CA LYS A 43 -10.34 8.19 -7.02
C LYS A 43 -9.94 7.63 -8.39
N LEU A 44 -8.66 7.79 -8.76
CA LEU A 44 -8.12 7.29 -10.02
C LEU A 44 -8.32 5.77 -10.16
N ALA A 45 -8.01 5.00 -9.11
CA ALA A 45 -8.20 3.56 -9.10
C ALA A 45 -9.67 3.17 -9.27
N PHE A 46 -10.59 3.84 -8.59
CA PHE A 46 -12.02 3.57 -8.73
C PHE A 46 -12.54 3.82 -10.15
N GLU A 47 -12.07 4.89 -10.79
CA GLU A 47 -12.49 5.28 -12.15
C GLU A 47 -11.95 4.33 -13.23
N THR A 48 -10.87 3.62 -12.95
CA THR A 48 -10.13 2.83 -13.95
C THR A 48 -10.12 1.31 -13.68
N VAL A 49 -10.59 0.87 -12.51
CA VAL A 49 -10.53 -0.53 -12.11
C VAL A 49 -11.45 -1.42 -12.97
N PRO A 50 -10.94 -2.54 -13.52
CA PRO A 50 -11.77 -3.55 -14.15
C PRO A 50 -12.84 -4.14 -13.21
N SER A 51 -14.03 -4.41 -13.76
CA SER A 51 -15.20 -4.87 -12.99
C SER A 51 -15.02 -6.20 -12.24
N SER A 52 -14.03 -7.02 -12.61
CA SER A 52 -13.68 -8.29 -11.93
C SER A 52 -12.75 -8.10 -10.72
N LEU A 53 -12.08 -6.95 -10.58
CA LEU A 53 -11.07 -6.68 -9.55
C LEU A 53 -11.62 -5.84 -8.38
N ARG A 54 -11.24 -6.17 -7.16
CA ARG A 54 -11.68 -5.48 -5.95
C ARG A 54 -10.55 -4.61 -5.41
N LEU A 55 -10.90 -3.41 -4.99
CA LEU A 55 -9.96 -2.47 -4.37
C LEU A 55 -10.19 -2.47 -2.86
N VAL A 56 -9.09 -2.46 -2.12
CA VAL A 56 -9.04 -2.17 -0.69
C VAL A 56 -8.11 -0.98 -0.51
N ILE A 57 -8.69 0.19 -0.25
CA ILE A 57 -7.93 1.42 -0.02
C ILE A 57 -7.58 1.51 1.46
N VAL A 58 -6.31 1.71 1.78
CA VAL A 58 -5.87 1.97 3.15
C VAL A 58 -5.46 3.44 3.26
N THR A 59 -6.14 4.17 4.14
CA THR A 59 -5.92 5.60 4.37
C THR A 59 -5.03 5.82 5.58
N HIS A 60 -4.63 7.07 5.82
CA HIS A 60 -4.09 7.44 7.12
C HIS A 60 -5.11 7.22 8.23
N SER A 61 -4.62 6.92 9.44
CA SER A 61 -5.45 6.95 10.65
C SER A 61 -6.00 8.36 10.90
N VAL A 62 -7.23 8.47 11.42
CA VAL A 62 -7.73 9.75 11.94
C VAL A 62 -6.74 10.27 12.99
N GLY A 63 -6.43 11.57 12.95
CA GLY A 63 -5.47 12.17 13.88
C GLY A 63 -4.02 12.17 13.39
N PHE A 64 -3.70 11.60 12.22
CA PHE A 64 -2.31 11.42 11.76
C PHE A 64 -1.55 12.75 11.59
N LYS A 65 -2.16 13.74 10.93
CA LYS A 65 -1.58 15.07 10.70
C LYS A 65 -1.94 16.07 11.80
N LYS A 66 -3.19 16.04 12.27
CA LYS A 66 -3.71 16.87 13.37
C LYS A 66 -4.83 16.13 14.12
N PRO A 67 -5.03 16.36 15.43
CA PRO A 67 -6.07 15.67 16.22
C PRO A 67 -7.45 15.74 15.58
N ASP A 68 -8.22 14.65 15.71
CA ASP A 68 -9.61 14.50 15.25
C ASP A 68 -9.86 14.83 13.77
N HIS A 69 -8.83 14.76 12.94
CA HIS A 69 -8.94 15.03 11.52
C HIS A 69 -8.64 13.80 10.68
N ASP A 70 -9.62 13.44 9.86
CA ASP A 70 -9.44 12.57 8.71
C ASP A 70 -8.96 13.41 7.51
N GLU A 71 -7.83 13.03 6.92
CA GLU A 71 -7.26 13.71 5.75
C GLU A 71 -7.94 13.27 4.44
N PHE A 72 -8.67 12.15 4.45
CA PHE A 72 -9.23 11.54 3.26
C PHE A 72 -10.49 12.30 2.78
N ASP A 73 -10.57 12.57 1.47
CA ASP A 73 -11.70 13.29 0.90
C ASP A 73 -13.03 12.53 1.12
N PRO A 74 -14.01 13.12 1.83
CA PRO A 74 -15.30 12.48 2.10
C PRO A 74 -16.13 12.23 0.82
N GLN A 75 -15.93 13.00 -0.25
CA GLN A 75 -16.60 12.75 -1.53
C GLN A 75 -16.04 11.52 -2.22
N VAL A 76 -14.71 11.34 -2.19
CA VAL A 76 -14.08 10.09 -2.67
C VAL A 76 -14.56 8.91 -1.82
N ARG A 77 -14.68 9.08 -0.50
CA ARG A 77 -15.20 8.03 0.38
C ARG A 77 -16.60 7.57 -0.01
N LYS A 78 -17.48 8.50 -0.42
CA LYS A 78 -18.84 8.17 -0.90
C LYS A 78 -18.84 7.33 -2.18
N MET A 79 -17.85 7.49 -3.07
CA MET A 79 -17.76 6.67 -4.30
C MET A 79 -17.65 5.17 -3.97
N TYR A 80 -16.97 4.84 -2.86
CA TYR A 80 -16.75 3.46 -2.42
C TYR A 80 -17.95 2.89 -1.65
N TYR A 81 -18.83 3.73 -1.10
CA TYR A 81 -19.96 3.29 -0.29
C TYR A 81 -20.97 2.48 -1.13
N GLY A 82 -21.37 1.32 -0.62
CA GLY A 82 -22.29 0.41 -1.33
C GLY A 82 -21.69 -0.28 -2.56
N SER A 83 -20.41 -0.05 -2.85
CA SER A 83 -19.67 -0.79 -3.88
C SER A 83 -19.05 -2.07 -3.32
N ARG A 84 -18.45 -2.89 -4.18
CA ARG A 84 -17.64 -4.06 -3.75
C ARG A 84 -16.28 -3.68 -3.17
N HIS A 85 -15.86 -2.43 -3.35
CA HIS A 85 -14.56 -1.94 -2.89
C HIS A 85 -14.65 -1.54 -1.42
N ALA A 86 -13.51 -1.46 -0.75
CA ALA A 86 -13.45 -1.10 0.67
C ALA A 86 -12.47 0.06 0.90
N ILE A 87 -12.75 0.85 1.95
CA ILE A 87 -11.81 1.82 2.51
C ILE A 87 -11.57 1.46 3.97
N LEU A 88 -10.30 1.31 4.35
CA LEU A 88 -9.82 1.06 5.69
C LEU A 88 -9.14 2.31 6.24
N THR A 89 -9.64 2.81 7.37
CA THR A 89 -9.04 3.88 8.14
C THR A 89 -8.74 3.32 9.53
N ALA A 90 -7.46 3.08 9.83
CA ALA A 90 -7.03 2.42 11.06
C ALA A 90 -5.61 2.85 11.45
N THR A 91 -5.20 2.54 12.69
CA THR A 91 -3.83 2.76 13.16
C THR A 91 -2.81 2.06 12.25
N HIS A 92 -1.75 2.78 11.90
CA HIS A 92 -0.67 2.22 11.10
C HIS A 92 0.12 1.18 11.91
N LEU A 93 0.18 -0.05 11.39
CA LEU A 93 0.73 -1.21 12.09
C LEU A 93 2.18 -1.00 12.55
N PHE A 94 3.04 -0.37 11.73
CA PHE A 94 4.45 -0.14 12.09
C PHE A 94 4.68 1.20 12.79
N ARG A 95 3.62 1.90 13.20
CA ARG A 95 3.70 3.07 14.08
C ARG A 95 3.17 2.70 15.46
N GLY A 96 1.86 2.51 15.57
CA GLY A 96 1.21 2.19 16.85
C GLY A 96 1.64 3.09 18.02
N LEU A 97 1.56 2.52 19.22
CA LEU A 97 2.00 3.17 20.45
C LEU A 97 3.53 3.35 20.48
N ASP A 98 4.30 2.37 19.97
CA ASP A 98 5.77 2.42 19.92
C ASP A 98 6.27 3.64 19.13
N GLY A 99 5.52 4.06 18.11
CA GLY A 99 5.84 5.26 17.33
C GLY A 99 5.71 6.55 18.13
N ALA A 100 4.86 6.58 19.17
CA ALA A 100 4.77 7.71 20.09
C ALA A 100 6.02 7.76 20.97
N PHE A 101 6.44 6.62 21.54
CA PHE A 101 7.66 6.53 22.35
C PHE A 101 8.92 6.84 21.55
N TYR A 102 9.02 6.31 20.33
CA TYR A 102 10.11 6.64 19.41
C TYR A 102 10.21 8.15 19.18
N LYS A 103 9.07 8.84 18.99
CA LYS A 103 9.05 10.30 18.75
C LYS A 103 9.37 11.12 20.01
N SER A 104 8.85 10.73 21.18
CA SER A 104 9.00 11.50 22.41
C SER A 104 10.34 11.28 23.11
N SER A 105 10.85 10.06 23.04
CA SER A 105 11.93 9.56 23.90
C SER A 105 13.11 9.01 23.12
N GLY A 106 13.03 8.98 21.78
CA GLY A 106 14.00 8.29 20.95
C GLY A 106 14.00 6.78 21.17
N GLY A 107 15.09 6.12 20.79
CA GLY A 107 15.29 4.68 20.95
C GLY A 107 14.97 3.86 19.70
N THR A 108 15.03 2.54 19.84
CA THR A 108 14.86 1.59 18.74
C THR A 108 13.85 0.52 19.14
N TYR A 109 12.72 0.46 18.44
CA TYR A 109 11.60 -0.42 18.77
C TYR A 109 11.33 -1.41 17.63
N PRO A 110 10.87 -2.65 17.91
CA PRO A 110 10.76 -3.69 16.89
C PRO A 110 9.95 -3.29 15.64
N PRO A 111 8.76 -2.65 15.73
CA PRO A 111 8.02 -2.24 14.54
C PRO A 111 8.78 -1.20 13.68
N GLN A 112 9.52 -0.29 14.32
CA GLN A 112 10.32 0.73 13.66
C GLN A 112 11.58 0.13 13.04
N ILE A 113 12.22 -0.87 13.67
CA ILE A 113 13.32 -1.64 13.07
C ILE A 113 12.83 -2.32 11.79
N PHE A 114 11.70 -3.03 11.88
CA PHE A 114 11.14 -3.74 10.73
C PHE A 114 10.79 -2.78 9.60
N ALA A 115 10.11 -1.68 9.90
CA ALA A 115 9.81 -0.65 8.92
C ALA A 115 11.06 0.03 8.34
N THR A 116 12.15 0.13 9.09
CA THR A 116 13.43 0.67 8.61
C THR A 116 14.11 -0.32 7.67
N ALA A 117 14.10 -1.61 8.00
CA ALA A 117 14.63 -2.66 7.13
C ALA A 117 13.87 -2.71 5.79
N LEU A 118 12.54 -2.62 5.80
CA LEU A 118 11.75 -2.58 4.56
C LEU A 118 12.04 -1.34 3.71
N ARG A 119 12.33 -0.20 4.35
CA ARG A 119 12.70 1.04 3.65
C ARG A 119 14.06 0.98 2.96
N LEU A 120 14.89 -0.01 3.25
CA LEU A 120 16.10 -0.28 2.45
C LEU A 120 15.74 -0.57 0.98
N PHE A 121 14.51 -1.05 0.73
CA PHE A 121 13.93 -1.24 -0.59
C PHE A 121 12.94 -0.12 -0.96
N GLY A 122 13.03 1.06 -0.34
CA GLY A 122 12.17 2.21 -0.62
C GLY A 122 10.96 2.35 0.30
N GLN A 123 10.41 3.58 0.39
CA GLN A 123 9.24 3.87 1.24
C GLN A 123 8.02 3.07 0.80
N GLY A 124 7.81 2.94 -0.50
CA GLY A 124 6.72 2.15 -1.06
C GLY A 124 6.76 0.69 -0.61
N THR A 125 7.94 0.08 -0.46
CA THR A 125 8.04 -1.30 0.04
C THR A 125 7.49 -1.47 1.45
N LYS A 126 7.91 -0.57 2.36
CA LYS A 126 7.38 -0.54 3.73
C LYS A 126 5.86 -0.37 3.71
N VAL A 127 5.35 0.59 2.93
CA VAL A 127 3.91 0.88 2.85
C VAL A 127 3.14 -0.33 2.32
N ALA A 128 3.57 -0.93 1.21
CA ALA A 128 2.88 -2.05 0.58
C ALA A 128 2.74 -3.26 1.52
N ILE A 129 3.76 -3.56 2.32
CA ILE A 129 3.71 -4.66 3.30
C ILE A 129 2.83 -4.28 4.49
N GLU A 130 2.97 -3.05 5.02
CA GLU A 130 2.18 -2.58 6.17
C GLU A 130 0.67 -2.62 5.87
N ILE A 131 0.25 -2.07 4.73
CA ILE A 131 -1.17 -1.96 4.40
C ILE A 131 -1.77 -3.33 4.04
N ALA A 132 -0.98 -4.25 3.49
CA ALA A 132 -1.43 -5.61 3.21
C ALA A 132 -1.76 -6.36 4.50
N MET A 133 -0.96 -6.16 5.55
CA MET A 133 -1.21 -6.77 6.86
C MET A 133 -2.38 -6.09 7.58
N MET A 134 -2.49 -4.76 7.51
CA MET A 134 -3.66 -4.03 8.02
C MET A 134 -4.97 -4.48 7.35
N ALA A 135 -4.94 -4.72 6.04
CA ALA A 135 -6.09 -5.23 5.30
C ALA A 135 -6.45 -6.67 5.74
N ALA A 136 -5.47 -7.52 6.05
CA ALA A 136 -5.72 -8.87 6.55
C ALA A 136 -6.29 -8.84 7.98
N ASP A 137 -5.70 -8.04 8.87
CA ASP A 137 -6.13 -7.89 10.26
C ASP A 137 -7.55 -7.33 10.40
N SER A 138 -8.00 -6.55 9.40
CA SER A 138 -9.38 -6.05 9.32
C SER A 138 -10.36 -7.01 8.62
N GLY A 139 -9.90 -8.19 8.18
CA GLY A 139 -10.71 -9.17 7.46
C GLY A 139 -11.11 -8.74 6.04
N LEU A 140 -10.47 -7.70 5.50
CA LEU A 140 -10.78 -7.19 4.15
C LEU A 140 -10.14 -8.02 3.05
N VAL A 141 -9.05 -8.75 3.35
CA VAL A 141 -8.41 -9.71 2.43
C VAL A 141 -8.11 -11.01 3.16
N SER A 142 -8.06 -12.11 2.41
CA SER A 142 -7.73 -13.44 2.91
C SER A 142 -6.22 -13.67 2.88
N VAL A 143 -5.66 -14.23 3.95
CA VAL A 143 -4.24 -14.63 4.03
C VAL A 143 -3.92 -15.87 3.17
N ASN A 144 -4.96 -16.59 2.73
CA ASN A 144 -4.79 -17.79 1.89
C ASN A 144 -4.67 -17.45 0.40
N ASP A 145 -5.10 -16.25 0.00
CA ASP A 145 -5.15 -15.81 -1.38
C ASP A 145 -3.94 -14.96 -1.74
N TRP A 146 -3.53 -15.03 -3.01
CA TRP A 146 -2.61 -14.04 -3.57
C TRP A 146 -3.33 -12.72 -3.75
N ILE A 147 -2.69 -11.62 -3.34
CA ILE A 147 -3.17 -10.26 -3.54
C ILE A 147 -2.08 -9.43 -4.22
N ILE A 148 -2.47 -8.29 -4.78
CA ILE A 148 -1.52 -7.24 -5.13
C ILE A 148 -1.57 -6.16 -4.06
N SER A 149 -0.42 -5.74 -3.54
CA SER A 149 -0.32 -4.59 -2.64
C SER A 149 0.65 -3.57 -3.19
N ALA A 150 0.29 -2.29 -3.11
CA ALA A 150 1.12 -1.19 -3.58
C ALA A 150 1.52 -0.24 -2.45
N GLY A 151 2.55 0.56 -2.73
CA GLY A 151 3.09 1.58 -1.85
C GLY A 151 3.61 2.76 -2.65
N GLY A 152 3.79 3.91 -2.01
CA GLY A 152 4.35 5.09 -2.64
C GLY A 152 5.32 5.85 -1.75
N THR A 153 6.11 6.72 -2.37
CA THR A 153 7.04 7.63 -1.70
C THR A 153 6.49 9.06 -1.74
N GLY A 154 6.07 9.58 -0.58
CA GLY A 154 5.53 10.93 -0.44
C GLY A 154 4.09 11.05 -0.96
N HIS A 155 3.89 10.87 -2.27
CA HIS A 155 2.58 10.92 -2.92
C HIS A 155 2.47 9.84 -4.01
N GLY A 156 1.24 9.41 -4.30
CA GLY A 156 0.99 8.42 -5.34
C GLY A 156 1.39 6.99 -4.94
N ILE A 157 1.63 6.15 -5.95
CA ILE A 157 2.24 4.83 -5.81
C ILE A 157 3.44 4.70 -6.76
N ASP A 158 4.49 4.05 -6.30
CA ASP A 158 5.73 3.80 -7.05
C ASP A 158 6.24 2.36 -6.89
N THR A 159 5.63 1.59 -5.98
CA THR A 159 6.05 0.24 -5.63
C THR A 159 4.85 -0.68 -5.60
N ALA A 160 4.95 -1.90 -6.16
CA ALA A 160 3.88 -2.88 -6.05
C ALA A 160 4.38 -4.33 -6.07
N TYR A 161 3.69 -5.18 -5.32
CA TYR A 161 4.03 -6.59 -5.11
C TYR A 161 2.82 -7.49 -5.27
N ILE A 162 3.04 -8.69 -5.82
CA ILE A 162 2.17 -9.85 -5.61
C ILE A 162 2.67 -10.57 -4.36
N LEU A 163 1.80 -10.78 -3.38
CA LEU A 163 2.14 -11.43 -2.12
C LEU A 163 0.94 -12.21 -1.54
N LYS A 164 1.22 -13.18 -0.67
CA LYS A 164 0.24 -13.63 0.34
C LYS A 164 0.56 -12.91 1.63
N THR A 165 -0.39 -12.10 2.08
CA THR A 165 -0.26 -11.38 3.34
C THR A 165 -0.44 -12.34 4.52
N CYS A 166 -0.21 -11.85 5.72
CA CYS A 166 -0.39 -12.57 6.97
C CYS A 166 -1.15 -11.69 7.96
N HIS A 167 -1.65 -12.32 9.02
CA HIS A 167 -2.03 -11.56 10.21
C HIS A 167 -0.78 -11.05 10.90
N SER A 168 -0.84 -9.84 11.48
CA SER A 168 0.34 -9.24 12.12
C SER A 168 0.87 -10.03 13.32
N SER A 169 0.04 -10.89 13.91
CA SER A 169 0.43 -11.83 14.96
C SER A 169 1.22 -13.05 14.48
N ASP A 170 1.31 -13.30 13.17
CA ASP A 170 1.96 -14.50 12.61
C ASP A 170 2.70 -14.21 11.29
N LEU A 171 3.81 -13.46 11.40
CA LEU A 171 4.65 -13.06 10.27
C LEU A 171 5.23 -14.23 9.47
N GLY A 172 5.39 -15.41 10.10
CA GLY A 172 5.99 -16.59 9.47
C GLY A 172 5.21 -17.13 8.28
N THR A 173 3.95 -16.73 8.15
CA THR A 173 3.06 -17.15 7.06
C THR A 173 3.09 -16.23 5.83
N PHE A 174 3.73 -15.05 5.94
CA PHE A 174 3.87 -14.12 4.81
C PHE A 174 4.65 -14.76 3.67
N LYS A 175 4.15 -14.62 2.42
CA LYS A 175 4.84 -15.13 1.23
C LYS A 175 4.97 -14.06 0.17
N PHE A 176 6.22 -13.79 -0.21
CA PHE A 176 6.50 -13.00 -1.40
C PHE A 176 6.19 -13.81 -2.66
N GLY A 177 5.60 -13.16 -3.66
CA GLY A 177 5.34 -13.74 -4.99
C GLY A 177 6.22 -13.09 -6.04
N GLU A 178 5.87 -11.86 -6.43
CA GLU A 178 6.55 -11.12 -7.48
C GLU A 178 6.60 -9.62 -7.17
N LEU A 179 7.63 -8.95 -7.68
CA LEU A 179 7.71 -7.50 -7.75
C LEU A 179 7.14 -7.03 -9.09
N LEU A 180 6.27 -6.03 -9.08
CA LEU A 180 5.64 -5.46 -10.28
C LEU A 180 6.28 -4.14 -10.71
N GLY A 181 6.64 -3.30 -9.75
CA GLY A 181 7.43 -2.10 -10.02
C GLY A 181 8.00 -1.50 -8.75
N ILE A 182 9.10 -0.76 -8.88
CA ILE A 182 9.84 -0.15 -7.75
C ILE A 182 10.70 1.01 -8.24
N PRO A 183 11.00 2.02 -7.40
CA PRO A 183 12.03 3.01 -7.73
C PRO A 183 13.42 2.38 -7.87
N SER A 184 14.23 2.88 -8.81
CA SER A 184 15.64 2.52 -8.98
C SER A 184 16.50 3.77 -9.14
N THR A 185 17.61 3.82 -8.40
CA THR A 185 18.64 4.86 -8.51
C THR A 185 19.84 4.39 -9.32
N LEU A 186 19.78 3.19 -9.91
CA LEU A 186 20.86 2.72 -10.76
C LEU A 186 20.88 3.55 -12.05
N GLU A 187 21.93 4.35 -12.21
CA GLU A 187 22.20 5.01 -13.49
C GLU A 187 22.68 3.94 -14.47
N LEU A 188 21.91 3.72 -15.53
CA LEU A 188 22.40 2.95 -16.67
C LEU A 188 23.40 3.84 -17.39
N THR A 189 24.69 3.54 -17.25
CA THR A 189 25.69 4.07 -18.16
C THR A 189 25.41 3.43 -19.52
N ASP A 190 25.02 4.24 -20.51
CA ASP A 190 24.85 3.79 -21.88
C ASP A 190 26.10 2.99 -22.31
N SER A 191 25.90 1.73 -22.65
CA SER A 191 26.92 0.86 -23.25
C SER A 191 26.99 1.06 -24.75
#